data_AF-A0A4C1YHF7-F1
#
_entry.id   AF-A0A4C1YHF7-F1
#
_cell.length_a   1.000
_cell.length_b   1.000
_cell.length_c   1.000
_cell.angle_alpha   90.00
_cell.angle_beta   90.00
_cell.angle_gamma   90.00
#
_symmetry.space_group_name_H-M   'P 1'
#
loop_
_entity.id
_entity.type
_entity.pdbx_description
1 polymer ?
#
loop_
_entity_poly.entity_id
_entity_poly.type
_entity_poly.pdbx_seq_one_letter_code
_entity_poly.pdbx_strand_id
1 'polypeptide(L)'
;MEGCSEADTRDKILEEFEVSILSKFFRAACRPGRWSLHYADDDRLKREYSNLCTLCRDNGTSDCSGGYRYGAEPDYKRSTHALALDCLTEHGGTVAYVEWRHASEYFLQEKPELISNYALLCPDNTLVPLTRDILNSKLAACAWVQQPWGAVVAST
;
A
#
# COMPACT_ATOMS: atom_id res chain seq x y z
N MET A 1 -9.35 -25.87 2.12
CA MET A 1 -8.76 -24.89 3.05
C MET A 1 -7.45 -25.48 3.54
N GLU A 2 -6.40 -25.34 2.75
CA GLU A 2 -5.04 -25.54 3.28
C GLU A 2 -4.78 -24.35 4.21
N GLY A 3 -4.59 -24.67 5.49
CA GLY A 3 -4.28 -23.67 6.50
C GLY A 3 -2.96 -22.96 6.17
N CYS A 4 -2.85 -21.71 6.59
CA CYS A 4 -1.57 -21.00 6.59
C CYS A 4 -0.51 -21.90 7.24
N SER A 5 0.53 -22.27 6.49
CA SER A 5 1.71 -22.94 7.05
C SER A 5 2.17 -22.14 8.27
N GLU A 6 2.33 -22.81 9.41
CA GLU A 6 2.91 -22.20 10.60
C GLU A 6 4.28 -21.63 10.20
N ALA A 7 4.42 -20.32 10.35
CA ALA A 7 5.67 -19.65 10.06
C ALA A 7 6.60 -19.84 11.27
N ASP A 8 7.84 -20.28 11.03
CA ASP A 8 8.86 -20.45 12.08
C ASP A 8 9.17 -19.07 12.70
N THR A 9 8.66 -18.84 13.90
CA THR A 9 8.78 -17.59 14.67
C THR A 9 9.98 -17.57 15.59
N ARG A 10 10.81 -18.63 15.60
CA ARG A 10 11.99 -18.68 16.45
C ARG A 10 12.96 -17.55 16.04
N ASP A 11 13.24 -16.68 17.00
CA ASP A 11 14.23 -15.60 16.96
C ASP A 11 13.91 -14.34 16.13
N LYS A 12 12.66 -14.15 15.66
CA LYS A 12 12.27 -12.93 14.93
C LYS A 12 11.40 -11.99 15.77
N ILE A 13 11.70 -10.68 15.71
CA ILE A 13 10.82 -9.62 16.22
C ILE A 13 9.56 -9.51 15.34
N LEU A 14 8.47 -8.95 15.88
CA LEU A 14 7.18 -8.86 15.17
C LEU A 14 7.30 -8.16 13.82
N GLU A 15 8.06 -7.08 13.77
CA GLU A 15 8.32 -6.29 12.57
C GLU A 15 9.01 -7.13 11.49
N GLU A 16 9.97 -7.95 11.88
CA GLU A 16 10.67 -8.85 10.96
C GLU A 16 9.74 -9.97 10.48
N PHE A 17 8.90 -10.49 11.35
CA PHE A 17 7.92 -11.51 10.99
C PHE A 17 6.96 -10.99 9.91
N GLU A 18 6.36 -9.81 10.11
CA GLU A 18 5.46 -9.16 9.15
C GLU A 18 6.15 -8.91 7.80
N VAL A 19 7.34 -8.31 7.81
CA VAL A 19 8.11 -8.01 6.59
C VAL A 19 8.48 -9.30 5.86
N SER A 20 8.86 -10.36 6.58
CA SER A 20 9.22 -11.63 5.98
C SER A 20 8.03 -12.32 5.29
N ILE A 21 6.82 -12.22 5.85
CA ILE A 21 5.61 -12.76 5.24
C ILE A 21 5.29 -12.01 3.95
N LEU A 22 5.31 -10.67 3.99
CA LEU A 22 5.06 -9.83 2.83
C LEU A 22 6.08 -10.11 1.70
N SER A 23 7.36 -10.23 2.06
CA SER A 23 8.43 -10.52 1.11
C SER A 23 8.27 -11.89 0.46
N LYS A 24 7.81 -12.91 1.19
CA LYS A 24 7.52 -14.24 0.63
C LYS A 24 6.27 -14.25 -0.24
N PHE A 25 5.25 -13.47 0.12
CA PHE A 25 3.98 -13.44 -0.59
C PHE A 25 4.08 -12.66 -1.91
N PHE A 26 4.72 -11.49 -1.89
CA PHE A 26 4.88 -10.64 -3.08
C PHE A 26 6.29 -10.76 -3.68
N ARG A 27 6.35 -11.10 -4.97
CA ARG A 27 7.63 -11.19 -5.70
C ARG A 27 8.36 -9.84 -5.77
N ALA A 28 7.62 -8.74 -5.85
CA ALA A 28 8.13 -7.37 -5.81
C ALA A 28 7.03 -6.44 -5.27
N ALA A 29 7.40 -5.38 -4.56
CA ALA A 29 6.46 -4.37 -4.08
C ALA A 29 7.13 -2.98 -3.99
N CYS A 30 6.33 -1.96 -3.68
CA CYS A 30 6.81 -0.72 -3.09
C CYS A 30 6.18 -0.53 -1.71
N ARG A 31 6.94 -0.83 -0.65
CA ARG A 31 6.56 -0.60 0.76
C ARG A 31 7.41 0.53 1.33
N PRO A 32 7.05 1.80 1.07
CA PRO A 32 7.83 2.94 1.55
C PRO A 32 7.76 3.07 3.08
N GLY A 33 8.66 3.88 3.64
CA GLY A 33 8.62 4.26 5.05
C GLY A 33 9.50 3.43 5.99
N ARG A 34 9.25 3.58 7.29
CA ARG A 34 9.93 2.80 8.32
C ARG A 34 9.22 1.50 8.59
N TRP A 35 10.00 0.43 8.67
CA TRP A 35 9.60 -0.94 8.95
C TRP A 35 9.93 -1.30 10.40
N SER A 36 10.86 -0.58 11.03
CA SER A 36 11.14 -0.66 12.46
C SER A 36 11.28 0.74 13.09
N LEU A 37 10.98 0.83 14.39
CA LEU A 37 11.28 2.03 15.19
C LEU A 37 12.79 2.20 15.41
N HIS A 38 13.55 1.11 15.41
CA HIS A 38 15.01 1.11 15.52
C HIS A 38 15.65 1.24 14.14
N TYR A 39 16.43 2.31 13.93
CA TYR A 39 17.06 2.60 12.63
C TYR A 39 17.94 1.46 12.12
N ALA A 40 18.74 0.84 12.99
CA ALA A 40 19.63 -0.26 12.60
C ALA A 40 18.84 -1.48 12.09
N ASP A 41 17.69 -1.77 12.71
CA ASP A 41 16.80 -2.84 12.28
C ASP A 41 16.05 -2.46 10.99
N ASP A 42 15.58 -1.22 10.87
CA ASP A 42 14.95 -0.71 9.64
C ASP A 42 15.89 -0.89 8.44
N ASP A 43 17.14 -0.43 8.57
CA ASP A 43 18.17 -0.54 7.53
C ASP A 43 18.56 -1.99 7.24
N ARG A 44 18.58 -2.86 8.26
CA ARG A 44 18.83 -4.29 8.09
C ARG A 44 17.69 -4.96 7.32
N LEU A 45 16.45 -4.76 7.76
CA LEU A 45 15.26 -5.37 7.16
C LEU A 45 15.12 -4.95 5.69
N LYS A 46 15.33 -3.67 5.37
CA LYS A 46 15.25 -3.16 3.99
C LYS A 46 16.29 -3.76 3.06
N ARG A 47 17.50 -4.02 3.57
CA ARG A 47 18.55 -4.75 2.83
C ARG A 47 18.21 -6.23 2.66
N GLU A 48 17.68 -6.86 3.69
CA GLU A 48 17.35 -8.30 3.71
C GLU A 48 16.14 -8.63 2.84
N TYR A 49 15.12 -7.76 2.84
CA TYR A 49 13.85 -7.93 2.13
C TYR A 49 13.68 -6.87 1.02
N SER A 50 14.74 -6.65 0.23
CA SER A 50 14.81 -5.60 -0.79
C SER A 50 13.78 -5.73 -1.93
N ASN A 51 13.20 -6.92 -2.11
CA ASN A 51 12.11 -7.14 -3.06
C ASN A 51 10.89 -6.26 -2.75
N LEU A 52 10.68 -5.89 -1.49
CA LEU A 52 9.62 -4.97 -1.08
C LEU A 52 9.89 -3.50 -1.45
N CYS A 53 11.07 -3.19 -1.99
CA CYS A 53 11.45 -1.86 -2.50
C CYS A 53 11.54 -1.79 -4.03
N THR A 54 11.46 -2.93 -4.72
CA THR A 54 11.80 -3.02 -6.15
C THR A 54 10.92 -2.15 -7.04
N LEU A 55 9.65 -1.95 -6.67
CA LEU A 55 8.71 -1.15 -7.48
C LEU A 55 8.64 0.32 -7.07
N CYS A 56 9.44 0.75 -6.09
CA CYS A 56 9.45 2.16 -5.70
C CYS A 56 10.14 3.02 -6.78
N ARG A 57 9.66 4.27 -6.92
CA ARG A 57 10.20 5.28 -7.83
C ARG A 57 11.71 5.50 -7.56
N ASP A 58 12.43 5.90 -8.59
CA ASP A 58 13.90 6.08 -8.59
C ASP A 58 14.70 4.77 -8.44
N ASN A 59 14.21 3.70 -9.09
CA ASN A 59 14.87 2.40 -9.22
C ASN A 59 15.21 1.73 -7.89
N GLY A 60 14.21 1.63 -6.99
CA GLY A 60 14.24 0.67 -5.88
C GLY A 60 15.56 0.66 -5.12
N THR A 61 16.05 1.85 -4.72
CA THR A 61 17.15 1.92 -3.75
C THR A 61 16.79 1.01 -2.58
N SER A 62 17.75 0.21 -2.11
CA SER A 62 17.53 -0.80 -1.07
C SER A 62 17.02 -0.24 0.25
N ASP A 63 16.88 1.08 0.37
CA ASP A 63 16.42 1.79 1.54
C ASP A 63 14.94 2.21 1.45
N CYS A 64 14.28 2.03 0.29
CA CYS A 64 12.92 2.56 0.03
C CYS A 64 12.78 4.03 0.50
N SER A 65 13.90 4.76 0.60
CA SER A 65 13.97 5.96 1.44
C SER A 65 13.51 7.20 0.71
N GLY A 66 13.24 7.06 -0.60
CA GLY A 66 13.03 8.12 -1.56
C GLY A 66 12.34 9.31 -0.93
N GLY A 67 13.13 10.30 -0.51
CA GLY A 67 12.74 11.59 0.06
C GLY A 67 11.90 11.58 1.35
N TYR A 68 10.91 10.71 1.46
CA TYR A 68 9.91 10.66 2.52
C TYR A 68 10.47 9.94 3.75
N ARG A 69 11.50 10.52 4.37
CA ARG A 69 11.73 10.29 5.79
C ARG A 69 10.40 10.66 6.45
N TYR A 70 9.72 9.68 7.03
CA TYR A 70 8.61 9.92 7.94
C TYR A 70 9.09 10.96 8.98
N GLY A 71 8.71 12.22 8.79
CA GLY A 71 9.14 13.36 9.61
C GLY A 71 10.00 14.46 8.94
N ALA A 72 10.37 14.41 7.66
CA ALA A 72 11.01 15.54 6.98
C ALA A 72 10.62 15.59 5.49
N GLU A 73 10.07 16.72 5.05
CA GLU A 73 9.46 16.94 3.73
C GLU A 73 10.28 16.47 2.52
N PRO A 74 9.59 15.91 1.51
CA PRO A 74 9.67 16.51 0.17
C PRO A 74 8.34 16.44 -0.61
N ASP A 75 7.90 17.59 -1.14
CA ASP A 75 6.73 17.76 -2.02
C ASP A 75 5.37 17.42 -1.37
N TYR A 76 4.92 18.32 -0.48
CA TYR A 76 3.66 18.30 0.30
C TYR A 76 2.35 18.19 -0.53
N LYS A 77 2.42 18.00 -1.85
CA LYS A 77 1.26 18.18 -2.75
C LYS A 77 0.51 16.89 -3.09
N ARG A 78 1.13 15.72 -2.96
CA ARG A 78 0.54 14.46 -3.44
C ARG A 78 0.40 13.44 -2.30
N SER A 79 -0.79 12.87 -2.16
CA SER A 79 -1.09 11.85 -1.15
C SER A 79 -0.27 10.58 -1.38
N THR A 80 0.13 9.89 -0.31
CA THR A 80 0.79 8.58 -0.39
C THR A 80 -0.06 7.54 -1.11
N HIS A 81 -1.39 7.69 -1.08
CA HIS A 81 -2.32 6.86 -1.86
C HIS A 81 -2.18 7.10 -3.37
N ALA A 82 -2.00 8.34 -3.80
CA ALA A 82 -1.78 8.64 -5.21
C ALA A 82 -0.42 8.08 -5.69
N LEU A 83 0.62 8.12 -4.86
CA LEU A 83 1.90 7.47 -5.18
C LEU A 83 1.77 5.94 -5.30
N ALA A 84 0.95 5.29 -4.47
CA ALA A 84 0.65 3.86 -4.61
C ALA A 84 -0.13 3.56 -5.91
N LEU A 85 -0.99 4.47 -6.36
CA LEU A 85 -1.70 4.37 -7.63
C LEU A 85 -0.78 4.63 -8.84
N ASP A 86 0.22 5.52 -8.72
CA ASP A 86 1.28 5.62 -9.73
C ASP A 86 2.09 4.32 -9.80
N CYS A 87 2.39 3.68 -8.66
CA CYS A 87 3.05 2.38 -8.66
C CYS A 87 2.25 1.32 -9.43
N LEU A 88 0.92 1.30 -9.24
CA LEU A 88 -0.01 0.43 -9.97
C LEU A 88 -0.05 0.74 -11.47
N THR A 89 -0.12 2.01 -11.85
CA THR A 89 -0.41 2.41 -13.23
C THR A 89 0.84 2.64 -14.09
N GLU A 90 1.99 2.94 -13.49
CA GLU A 90 3.20 3.37 -14.19
C GLU A 90 4.45 2.54 -13.86
N HIS A 91 4.46 1.80 -12.75
CA HIS A 91 5.67 1.12 -12.25
C HIS A 91 5.51 -0.39 -12.09
N GLY A 92 4.57 -1.00 -12.81
CA GLY A 92 4.42 -2.46 -12.90
C GLY A 92 3.82 -3.13 -11.66
N GLY A 93 3.24 -2.35 -10.73
CA GLY A 93 2.40 -2.89 -9.68
C GLY A 93 1.14 -3.53 -10.26
N THR A 94 0.65 -4.60 -9.62
CA THR A 94 -0.58 -5.30 -10.05
C THR A 94 -1.75 -5.08 -9.10
N VAL A 95 -1.48 -4.55 -7.91
CA VAL A 95 -2.47 -4.20 -6.89
C VAL A 95 -1.95 -3.01 -6.08
N ALA A 96 -2.86 -2.12 -5.69
CA ALA A 96 -2.57 -1.02 -4.75
C ALA A 96 -3.58 -1.04 -3.61
N TYR A 97 -3.07 -0.90 -2.38
CA TYR A 97 -3.90 -0.77 -1.18
C TYR A 97 -4.09 0.71 -0.86
N VAL A 98 -5.26 1.26 -1.14
CA VAL A 98 -5.55 2.69 -1.01
C VAL A 98 -6.94 2.98 -0.47
N GLU A 99 -7.13 4.19 0.07
CA GLU A 99 -8.46 4.67 0.43
C GLU A 99 -9.31 4.93 -0.83
N TRP A 100 -10.60 4.57 -0.74
CA TRP A 100 -11.57 4.76 -1.83
C TRP A 100 -11.59 6.17 -2.38
N ARG A 101 -11.60 7.18 -1.51
CA ARG A 101 -11.64 8.59 -1.92
C ARG A 101 -10.48 8.92 -2.88
N HIS A 102 -9.27 8.50 -2.54
CA HIS A 102 -8.09 8.76 -3.35
C HIS A 102 -8.11 7.96 -4.66
N ALA A 103 -8.60 6.72 -4.66
CA ALA A 103 -8.78 5.96 -5.90
C ALA A 103 -9.78 6.64 -6.85
N SER A 104 -10.93 7.10 -6.32
CA SER A 104 -11.92 7.83 -7.09
C SER A 104 -11.37 9.12 -7.69
N GLU A 105 -10.72 9.95 -6.87
CA GLU A 105 -10.11 11.21 -7.33
C GLU A 105 -9.04 10.95 -8.41
N TYR A 106 -8.15 9.98 -8.20
CA TYR A 106 -7.09 9.63 -9.13
C TYR A 106 -7.62 9.20 -10.50
N PHE A 107 -8.55 8.25 -10.55
CA PHE A 107 -9.09 7.76 -11.81
C PHE A 107 -10.04 8.74 -12.49
N LEU A 108 -10.73 9.63 -11.75
CA LEU A 108 -11.61 10.63 -12.36
C LEU A 108 -10.85 11.85 -12.88
N GLN A 109 -9.78 12.27 -12.20
CA GLN A 109 -9.12 13.55 -12.44
C GLN A 109 -7.74 13.41 -13.08
N GLU A 110 -6.96 12.40 -12.69
CA GLU A 110 -5.57 12.24 -13.11
C GLU A 110 -5.40 11.23 -14.25
N LYS A 111 -6.14 10.11 -14.21
CA LYS A 111 -6.06 8.99 -15.17
C LYS A 111 -7.42 8.51 -15.72
N PRO A 112 -8.30 9.40 -16.23
CA PRO A 112 -9.63 9.03 -16.74
C PRO A 112 -9.61 8.05 -17.91
N GLU A 113 -8.54 8.04 -18.70
CA GLU A 113 -8.32 7.12 -19.80
C GLU A 113 -8.07 5.68 -19.34
N LEU A 114 -7.70 5.47 -18.08
CA LEU A 114 -7.40 4.16 -17.52
C LEU A 114 -8.58 3.52 -16.79
N ILE A 115 -9.71 4.22 -16.59
CA ILE A 115 -10.85 3.73 -15.79
C ILE A 115 -11.26 2.30 -16.18
N SER A 116 -11.44 2.02 -17.47
CA SER A 116 -11.88 0.71 -17.95
C SER A 116 -10.85 -0.42 -17.78
N ASN A 117 -9.62 -0.10 -17.42
CA ASN A 117 -8.52 -1.06 -17.30
C ASN A 117 -8.36 -1.60 -15.87
N TYR A 118 -9.06 -1.03 -14.89
CA TYR A 118 -8.90 -1.35 -13.47
C TYR A 118 -10.22 -1.76 -12.82
N ALA A 119 -10.10 -2.47 -11.69
CA ALA A 119 -11.22 -2.99 -10.91
C ALA A 119 -10.89 -2.95 -9.42
N LEU A 120 -11.92 -2.95 -8.57
CA LEU A 120 -11.80 -3.25 -7.15
C LEU A 120 -11.72 -4.76 -6.95
N LEU A 121 -10.83 -5.21 -6.07
CA LEU A 121 -10.78 -6.58 -5.56
C LEU A 121 -11.60 -6.66 -4.27
N CYS A 122 -12.68 -7.44 -4.28
CA CYS A 122 -13.58 -7.59 -3.15
C CYS A 122 -13.20 -8.79 -2.25
N PRO A 123 -13.59 -8.78 -0.96
CA PRO A 123 -13.28 -9.87 -0.03
C PRO A 123 -13.91 -11.23 -0.39
N ASP A 124 -14.95 -11.22 -1.22
CA ASP A 124 -15.62 -12.41 -1.76
C ASP A 124 -14.94 -12.98 -3.02
N ASN A 125 -13.72 -12.53 -3.31
CA ASN A 125 -12.92 -12.86 -4.49
C ASN A 125 -13.53 -12.42 -5.82
N THR A 126 -14.49 -11.49 -5.82
CA THR A 126 -15.01 -10.88 -7.04
C THR A 126 -14.20 -9.65 -7.45
N LEU A 127 -14.26 -9.32 -8.74
CA LEU A 127 -13.75 -8.07 -9.28
C LEU A 127 -14.92 -7.18 -9.68
N VAL A 128 -14.91 -5.93 -9.20
CA VAL A 128 -15.87 -4.90 -9.61
C VAL A 128 -15.16 -3.91 -10.53
N PRO A 129 -15.39 -3.94 -11.85
CA PRO A 129 -14.76 -3.02 -12.79
C PRO A 129 -15.04 -1.57 -12.41
N LEU A 130 -14.04 -0.70 -12.56
CA LEU A 130 -14.27 0.72 -12.36
C LEU A 130 -15.12 1.27 -13.51
N THR A 131 -16.12 2.06 -13.15
CA THR A 131 -16.93 2.86 -14.08
C THR A 131 -17.06 4.26 -13.50
N ARG A 132 -17.43 5.23 -14.33
CA ARG A 132 -17.68 6.60 -13.83
C ARG A 132 -18.79 6.62 -12.78
N ASP A 133 -19.82 5.80 -12.93
CA ASP A 133 -20.91 5.73 -11.96
C ASP A 133 -20.43 5.17 -10.62
N ILE A 134 -19.61 4.11 -10.64
CA ILE A 134 -19.01 3.56 -9.43
C ILE A 134 -18.08 4.58 -8.78
N LEU A 135 -17.18 5.20 -9.53
CA LEU A 135 -16.19 6.16 -9.02
C LEU A 135 -16.83 7.42 -8.41
N ASN A 136 -17.98 7.85 -8.92
CA ASN A 136 -18.74 8.99 -8.37
C ASN A 136 -19.53 8.63 -7.09
N SER A 137 -19.60 7.35 -6.71
CA SER A 137 -20.21 6.93 -5.46
C SER A 137 -19.36 7.36 -4.25
N LYS A 138 -20.02 7.87 -3.20
CA LYS A 138 -19.36 8.23 -1.95
C LYS A 138 -18.72 7.02 -1.25
N LEU A 139 -19.26 5.83 -1.45
CA LEU A 139 -18.79 4.58 -0.88
C LEU A 139 -18.29 3.66 -1.99
N ALA A 140 -17.18 2.96 -1.72
CA ALA A 140 -16.72 1.89 -2.59
C ALA A 140 -17.78 0.79 -2.69
N ALA A 141 -17.88 0.15 -3.85
CA ALA A 141 -18.78 -1.00 -4.04
C ALA A 141 -18.45 -2.15 -3.06
N CYS A 142 -17.18 -2.29 -2.69
CA CYS A 142 -16.70 -3.21 -1.67
C CYS A 142 -15.40 -2.67 -1.04
N ALA A 143 -15.07 -3.12 0.17
CA ALA A 143 -13.83 -2.77 0.85
C ALA A 143 -13.38 -3.90 1.79
N TRP A 144 -12.07 -4.09 1.92
CA TRP A 144 -11.49 -5.07 2.87
C TRP A 144 -11.58 -4.59 4.32
N VAL A 145 -11.51 -3.27 4.53
CA VAL A 145 -11.60 -2.62 5.85
C VAL A 145 -12.39 -1.32 5.70
N GLN A 146 -13.22 -1.00 6.70
CA GLN A 146 -13.87 0.30 6.83
C GLN A 146 -13.34 1.00 8.08
N GLN A 147 -12.61 2.09 7.91
CA GLN A 147 -12.04 2.84 9.02
C GLN A 147 -13.07 3.87 9.53
N PRO A 148 -13.35 3.91 10.85
CA PRO A 148 -14.20 4.95 11.42
C PRO A 148 -13.52 6.32 11.35
N TRP A 149 -14.35 7.36 11.25
CA TRP A 149 -13.88 8.73 11.39
C TRP A 149 -13.34 8.99 12.80
N GLY A 150 -12.40 9.93 12.91
CA GLY A 150 -11.92 10.39 14.22
C GLY A 150 -13.08 10.93 15.06
N ALA A 151 -13.05 10.65 16.36
CA ALA A 151 -14.07 11.04 17.32
C ALA A 151 -13.50 12.01 18.36
N VAL A 152 -14.32 12.96 18.81
CA VAL A 152 -14.03 13.78 20.00
C VAL A 152 -14.63 13.09 21.22
N VAL A 153 -13.81 12.81 22.22
CA VAL A 153 -14.20 12.11 23.46
C VAL A 153 -14.12 13.08 24.63
N ALA A 154 -15.12 13.08 25.53
CA ALA A 154 -15.18 13.93 26.72
C ALA A 154 -15.62 13.12 27.95
N SER A 155 -15.16 13.51 29.15
CA SER A 155 -15.56 12.91 30.42
C SER A 155 -16.98 13.34 30.84
N THR A 156 -17.68 12.47 31.55
CA THR A 156 -18.97 12.78 32.21
C THR A 156 -18.78 13.39 33.58
#